data_AF-A0A9D9KXX3-F1
#
_entry.id   AF-A0A9D9KXX3-F1
#
_cell.length_a   1.000
_cell.length_b   1.000
_cell.length_c   1.000
_cell.angle_alpha   90.00
_cell.angle_beta   90.00
_cell.angle_gamma   90.00
#
_symmetry.space_group_name_H-M   'P 1'
#
loop_
_entity.id
_entity.type
_entity.pdbx_description
1 polymer ?
#
loop_
_entity_poly.entity_id
_entity_poly.type
_entity_poly.pdbx_seq_one_letter_code
_entity_poly.pdbx_strand_id
1 'polypeptide(L)'
;DLFWSTDGNVLTYTENGDAYYLKYDETAESPFSMTTDRPEAAEISVYTNGDTLERCIEVQPCSENYVTEGSGYAAPEFSVTLSDNGIIIDDIAWSVDGNKYDTDTLSFKADELAGKDAGVHRVCCFIEGHDEEGIIYREKSSDALFVIAKGVIPDSFISFSDVHEEYHLIGNAIETTMNRTGGYIPGLIVCTGDLVNGPTPDSDYMLDKYYPLIKPQLGGIDTVFVSGNHDPGKAASEMSVKADLGAAKDLSASGGLIFDGRSDAVKANGTSSLADGNIKVFSINYEAAIHRNTHDDRYYSYDGVIESTEKFLENASKDYNGELILISAHSGLHVLGMEPASVNPSGGRISQWIGENAYNIDRSYDLASLINSYAEKYGMNIIYLFGHDHSRQETELILTEGNDITSAKSYTEQTYGTLPLKFTYAHSGYLSTVIGSADSNFSFIYKDGDGYSFDLIRTYDNTVRHTSFADRYASSAKITETSAPAETAAPVPETASASSGSAADNKTAETDATDQENSVSETNAISSDQANEENKAETGSVTSAFTGTLPLTGRNTPAALMIIVNAVLLFVTGASALKKSKK
;
A
#
# COMPACT_ATOMS: atom_id res chain seq x y z
N ASP A 1 47.87 22.60 6.18
CA ASP A 1 47.01 21.44 6.53
C ASP A 1 46.53 20.75 5.27
N LEU A 2 46.09 19.49 5.41
CA LEU A 2 45.73 18.58 4.32
C LEU A 2 44.44 17.88 4.71
N PHE A 3 43.33 18.14 4.01
CA PHE A 3 42.06 17.46 4.27
C PHE A 3 41.16 17.40 3.03
N TRP A 4 40.27 16.41 3.00
CA TRP A 4 39.18 16.31 2.03
C TRP A 4 37.86 16.74 2.69
N SER A 5 36.97 17.32 1.90
CA SER A 5 35.70 17.91 2.34
C SER A 5 34.71 17.93 1.17
N THR A 6 33.42 18.15 1.44
CA THR A 6 32.39 18.35 0.41
C THR A 6 31.73 19.71 0.58
N ASP A 7 31.57 20.45 -0.51
CA ASP A 7 30.95 21.77 -0.53
C ASP A 7 29.84 21.76 -1.59
N GLY A 8 28.61 21.47 -1.13
CA GLY A 8 27.50 21.07 -1.99
C GLY A 8 27.74 19.67 -2.58
N ASN A 9 27.49 19.52 -3.88
CA ASN A 9 27.69 18.29 -4.65
C ASN A 9 29.14 18.07 -5.15
N VAL A 10 30.10 18.85 -4.66
CA VAL A 10 31.50 18.87 -5.11
C VAL A 10 32.46 18.39 -4.02
N LEU A 11 33.33 17.44 -4.36
CA LEU A 11 34.45 17.00 -3.53
C LEU A 11 35.63 17.98 -3.64
N THR A 12 36.12 18.43 -2.49
CA THR A 12 37.15 19.47 -2.34
C THR A 12 38.31 18.96 -1.48
N TYR A 13 39.51 18.91 -2.06
CA TYR A 13 40.78 18.72 -1.38
C TYR A 13 41.37 20.08 -1.03
N THR A 14 41.69 20.30 0.25
CA THR A 14 42.39 21.51 0.70
C THR A 14 43.83 21.16 1.06
N GLU A 15 44.79 21.82 0.40
CA GLU A 15 46.22 21.71 0.71
C GLU A 15 46.80 23.09 1.00
N ASN A 16 47.33 23.27 2.21
CA ASN A 16 48.00 24.48 2.68
C ASN A 16 47.17 25.79 2.63
N GLY A 17 45.85 25.67 2.44
CA GLY A 17 44.91 26.78 2.33
C GLY A 17 44.37 27.00 0.91
N ASP A 18 44.96 26.34 -0.09
CA ASP A 18 44.44 26.31 -1.47
C ASP A 18 43.44 25.15 -1.63
N ALA A 19 42.30 25.42 -2.28
CA ALA A 19 41.24 24.46 -2.52
C ALA A 19 41.27 23.93 -3.96
N TYR A 20 41.14 22.61 -4.10
CA TYR A 20 41.17 21.88 -5.36
C TYR A 20 39.95 20.96 -5.45
N TYR A 21 39.34 20.88 -6.62
CA TYR A 21 38.11 20.11 -6.87
C TYR A 21 38.38 18.97 -7.86
N LEU A 22 37.66 17.85 -7.71
CA LEU A 22 37.66 16.81 -8.74
C LEU A 22 36.96 17.34 -10.00
N LYS A 23 37.59 17.22 -11.17
CA LYS A 23 37.03 17.54 -12.48
C LYS A 23 36.86 16.28 -13.31
N TYR A 24 35.71 16.12 -13.94
CA TYR A 24 35.41 15.03 -14.88
C TYR A 24 35.29 15.59 -16.30
N ASP A 25 35.89 14.90 -17.27
CA ASP A 25 35.76 15.18 -18.69
C ASP A 25 35.71 13.83 -19.44
N GLU A 26 34.53 13.44 -19.91
CA GLU A 26 34.32 12.18 -20.64
C GLU A 26 35.14 12.09 -21.95
N THR A 27 35.67 13.21 -22.44
CA THR A 27 36.44 13.30 -23.69
C THR A 27 37.95 13.27 -23.51
N ALA A 28 38.45 13.33 -22.26
CA ALA A 28 39.88 13.41 -21.96
C ALA A 28 40.58 12.03 -21.89
N GLU A 29 41.86 11.97 -22.29
CA GLU A 29 42.71 10.75 -22.20
C GLU A 29 42.89 10.26 -20.75
N SER A 30 42.76 11.17 -19.77
CA SER A 30 42.50 10.85 -18.37
C SER A 30 41.20 11.57 -17.97
N PRO A 31 40.07 10.87 -17.79
CA PRO A 31 38.77 11.51 -17.62
C PRO A 31 38.56 12.12 -16.23
N PHE A 32 39.50 11.95 -15.31
CA PHE A 32 39.50 12.57 -13.98
C PHE A 32 40.76 13.42 -13.80
N SER A 33 40.60 14.63 -13.29
CA SER A 33 41.69 15.58 -13.03
C SER A 33 41.37 16.46 -11.82
N MET A 34 42.30 17.30 -11.40
CA MET A 34 42.05 18.34 -10.39
C MET A 34 41.98 19.71 -11.04
N THR A 35 41.01 20.52 -10.64
CA THR A 35 40.88 21.94 -11.00
C THR A 35 40.90 22.80 -9.74
N THR A 36 41.18 24.09 -9.87
CA THR A 36 41.00 25.08 -8.78
C THR A 36 39.79 25.99 -9.04
N ASP A 37 39.05 25.78 -10.14
CA ASP A 37 37.84 26.54 -10.47
C ASP A 37 36.59 25.69 -10.21
N ARG A 38 35.81 26.08 -9.20
CA ARG A 38 34.67 25.28 -8.69
C ARG A 38 33.59 24.95 -9.74
N PRO A 39 33.23 25.84 -10.70
CA PRO A 39 32.25 25.52 -11.74
C PRO A 39 32.74 24.48 -12.77
N GLU A 40 34.03 24.14 -12.78
CA GLU A 40 34.55 23.02 -13.57
C GLU A 40 34.55 21.68 -12.81
N ALA A 41 34.10 21.66 -11.55
CA ALA A 41 34.09 20.45 -10.75
C ALA A 41 33.03 19.44 -11.24
N ALA A 42 33.35 18.16 -11.11
CA ALA A 42 32.39 17.08 -11.26
C ALA A 42 31.41 17.09 -10.08
N GLU A 43 30.12 16.97 -10.38
CA GLU A 43 29.14 16.59 -9.36
C GLU A 43 29.40 15.13 -8.97
N ILE A 44 29.68 14.87 -7.69
CA ILE A 44 29.85 13.50 -7.19
C ILE A 44 28.50 12.97 -6.72
N SER A 45 27.86 12.18 -7.58
CA SER A 45 26.82 11.24 -7.18
C SER A 45 27.49 10.01 -6.54
N VAL A 46 27.29 9.80 -5.23
CA VAL A 46 27.78 8.61 -4.52
C VAL A 46 26.86 7.43 -4.84
N TYR A 47 27.17 6.71 -5.92
CA TYR A 47 26.56 5.41 -6.21
C TYR A 47 27.22 4.33 -5.35
N THR A 48 26.58 3.92 -4.26
CA THR A 48 27.05 2.76 -3.48
C THR A 48 26.78 1.47 -4.27
N ASN A 49 27.72 0.52 -4.21
CA ASN A 49 27.80 -0.57 -5.18
C ASN A 49 26.95 -1.79 -4.79
N GLY A 50 25.69 -1.55 -4.43
CA GLY A 50 24.78 -2.52 -3.81
C GLY A 50 24.87 -2.59 -2.28
N ASP A 51 25.99 -2.16 -1.71
CA ASP A 51 26.11 -1.89 -0.27
C ASP A 51 25.18 -0.72 0.10
N THR A 52 24.36 -0.87 1.14
CA THR A 52 23.60 0.27 1.69
C THR A 52 24.55 1.10 2.53
N LEU A 53 24.62 2.42 2.30
CA LEU A 53 25.38 3.32 3.17
C LEU A 53 24.72 3.27 4.56
N GLU A 54 25.45 2.79 5.57
CA GLU A 54 24.90 2.63 6.91
C GLU A 54 24.49 3.99 7.48
N ARG A 55 23.21 4.09 7.86
CA ARG A 55 22.62 5.33 8.37
C ARG A 55 23.23 5.64 9.73
N CYS A 56 23.58 6.90 9.99
CA CYS A 56 23.93 7.30 11.35
C CYS A 56 22.67 7.44 12.21
N ILE A 57 21.51 7.76 11.62
CA ILE A 57 20.24 7.86 12.35
C ILE A 57 19.48 6.53 12.30
N GLU A 58 19.54 5.77 13.39
CA GLU A 58 18.71 4.57 13.61
C GLU A 58 17.26 5.00 13.88
N VAL A 59 16.98 5.52 15.08
CA VAL A 59 15.64 5.96 15.48
C VAL A 59 15.36 7.34 14.87
N GLN A 60 14.34 7.39 14.01
CA GLN A 60 13.83 8.64 13.43
C GLN A 60 13.06 9.46 14.46
N PRO A 61 12.98 10.79 14.33
CA PRO A 61 12.02 11.56 15.11
C PRO A 61 10.61 11.14 14.71
N CYS A 62 9.69 11.08 15.67
CA CYS A 62 8.30 10.70 15.45
C CYS A 62 7.42 11.43 16.48
N SER A 63 6.18 11.75 16.10
CA SER A 63 5.15 12.04 17.09
C SER A 63 4.37 10.75 17.36
N GLU A 64 4.22 10.38 18.64
CA GLU A 64 3.47 9.19 19.02
C GLU A 64 1.95 9.39 18.91
N ASN A 65 1.47 10.63 18.89
CA ASN A 65 0.05 11.01 18.90
C ASN A 65 -0.13 12.34 18.14
N TYR A 66 -1.27 12.54 17.47
CA TYR A 66 -1.75 13.87 17.12
C TYR A 66 -2.18 14.66 18.38
N VAL A 67 -2.38 15.97 18.26
CA VAL A 67 -2.94 16.81 19.34
C VAL A 67 -4.17 17.58 18.88
N THR A 68 -5.04 17.98 19.82
CA THR A 68 -6.23 18.79 19.49
C THR A 68 -5.96 20.29 19.63
N GLU A 69 -6.37 21.09 18.64
CA GLU A 69 -6.37 22.57 18.66
C GLU A 69 -7.03 23.08 19.96
N GLY A 70 -6.40 24.04 20.64
CA GLY A 70 -6.93 24.65 21.87
C GLY A 70 -6.97 23.74 23.12
N SER A 71 -6.55 22.47 23.05
CA SER A 71 -6.55 21.55 24.21
C SER A 71 -5.57 21.93 25.33
N GLY A 72 -4.62 22.83 25.07
CA GLY A 72 -3.55 23.19 26.00
C GLY A 72 -2.39 22.17 26.02
N TYR A 73 -2.22 21.40 24.94
CA TYR A 73 -1.07 20.51 24.76
C TYR A 73 0.27 21.26 24.92
N ALA A 74 1.27 20.55 25.44
CA ALA A 74 2.63 21.08 25.61
C ALA A 74 3.40 21.08 24.27
N ALA A 75 4.45 21.90 24.17
CA ALA A 75 5.40 21.81 23.05
C ALA A 75 5.91 20.37 22.89
N PRO A 76 5.78 19.75 21.70
CA PRO A 76 6.23 18.39 21.47
C PRO A 76 7.76 18.29 21.55
N GLU A 77 8.23 17.14 22.01
CA GLU A 77 9.64 16.79 22.10
C GLU A 77 9.93 15.63 21.14
N PHE A 78 10.97 15.79 20.34
CA PHE A 78 11.44 14.81 19.37
C PHE A 78 12.85 14.38 19.73
N SER A 79 13.21 13.15 19.40
CA SER A 79 14.55 12.61 19.62
C SER A 79 14.99 11.74 18.45
N VAL A 80 16.29 11.65 18.26
CA VAL A 80 16.96 10.70 17.36
C VAL A 80 17.96 9.86 18.15
N THR A 81 18.20 8.63 17.70
CA THR A 81 19.23 7.74 18.25
C THR A 81 20.23 7.41 17.15
N LEU A 82 21.52 7.41 17.50
CA LEU A 82 22.58 7.04 16.57
C LEU A 82 22.77 5.52 16.52
N SER A 83 23.05 4.98 15.34
CA SER A 83 23.24 3.54 15.08
C SER A 83 24.47 2.94 15.76
N ASP A 84 25.52 3.73 16.01
CA ASP A 84 26.62 3.38 16.90
C ASP A 84 26.90 4.52 17.89
N ASN A 85 27.27 4.14 19.12
CA ASN A 85 27.75 5.02 20.17
C ASN A 85 29.19 5.52 19.89
N GLY A 86 29.90 4.90 18.93
CA GLY A 86 31.17 5.38 18.40
C GLY A 86 31.09 6.61 17.49
N ILE A 87 29.88 7.03 17.07
CA ILE A 87 29.68 8.21 16.23
C ILE A 87 29.77 9.48 17.09
N ILE A 88 30.79 10.29 16.80
CA ILE A 88 31.03 11.61 17.38
C ILE A 88 30.25 12.64 16.54
N ILE A 89 29.42 13.45 17.17
CA ILE A 89 28.64 14.53 16.52
C ILE A 89 29.54 15.76 16.32
N ASP A 90 29.60 16.27 15.08
CA ASP A 90 30.31 17.51 14.71
C ASP A 90 29.36 18.72 14.60
N ASP A 91 28.18 18.53 13.99
CA ASP A 91 27.07 19.50 13.96
C ASP A 91 25.73 18.78 14.10
N ILE A 92 24.76 19.42 14.77
CA ILE A 92 23.39 18.93 14.85
C ILE A 92 22.40 20.08 14.83
N ALA A 93 21.43 19.99 13.93
CA ALA A 93 20.41 21.00 13.78
C ALA A 93 19.04 20.37 13.51
N TRP A 94 18.03 20.96 14.11
CA TRP A 94 16.65 20.61 13.88
C TRP A 94 16.00 21.59 12.91
N SER A 95 14.91 21.19 12.28
CA SER A 95 14.11 22.04 11.40
C SER A 95 12.64 21.85 11.75
N VAL A 96 11.88 22.95 11.79
CA VAL A 96 10.42 22.96 11.90
C VAL A 96 9.86 23.78 10.75
N ASP A 97 9.11 23.15 9.86
CA ASP A 97 8.55 23.76 8.64
C ASP A 97 9.61 24.50 7.78
N GLY A 98 10.86 24.05 7.83
CA GLY A 98 12.00 24.64 7.12
C GLY A 98 12.81 25.67 7.92
N ASN A 99 12.38 26.04 9.13
CA ASN A 99 13.13 26.95 10.02
C ASN A 99 14.20 26.17 10.79
N LYS A 100 15.50 26.45 10.55
CA LYS A 100 16.63 25.76 11.22
C LYS A 100 16.80 26.24 12.66
N TYR A 101 17.06 25.28 13.56
CA TYR A 101 17.41 25.46 14.96
C TYR A 101 18.71 24.70 15.25
N ASP A 102 19.81 25.43 15.38
CA ASP A 102 21.12 24.89 15.76
C ASP A 102 21.10 24.47 17.24
N THR A 103 21.65 23.30 17.58
CA THR A 103 21.69 22.78 18.95
C THR A 103 22.94 21.91 19.18
N ASP A 104 23.12 21.37 20.39
CA ASP A 104 24.12 20.34 20.73
C ASP A 104 23.48 19.02 21.20
N THR A 105 22.18 18.84 20.93
CA THR A 105 21.35 17.74 21.48
C THR A 105 20.65 16.87 20.43
N LEU A 106 20.74 15.55 20.61
CA LEU A 106 19.93 14.52 19.93
C LEU A 106 18.43 14.54 20.33
N SER A 107 18.00 15.50 21.13
CA SER A 107 16.61 15.74 21.52
C SER A 107 16.27 17.21 21.38
N PHE A 108 15.08 17.52 20.89
CA PHE A 108 14.63 18.87 20.57
C PHE A 108 13.17 19.06 20.92
N LYS A 109 12.91 20.14 21.65
CA LYS A 109 11.56 20.54 22.07
C LYS A 109 11.09 21.71 21.20
N ALA A 110 10.12 21.45 20.33
CA ALA A 110 9.64 22.40 19.34
C ALA A 110 8.69 23.43 19.99
N ASP A 111 9.26 24.34 20.79
CA ASP A 111 8.51 25.33 21.58
C ASP A 111 7.63 26.27 20.74
N GLU A 112 7.95 26.46 19.45
CA GLU A 112 7.07 27.21 18.55
C GLU A 112 5.74 26.48 18.24
N LEU A 113 5.70 25.15 18.33
CA LEU A 113 4.51 24.36 17.98
C LEU A 113 3.45 24.34 19.09
N ALA A 114 3.75 24.90 20.28
CA ALA A 114 2.80 24.98 21.38
C ALA A 114 1.69 26.01 21.12
N GLY A 115 0.43 25.56 21.10
CA GLY A 115 -0.73 26.43 20.95
C GLY A 115 -0.88 27.07 19.57
N LYS A 116 -0.41 26.40 18.50
CA LYS A 116 -0.73 26.77 17.11
C LYS A 116 -2.17 26.34 16.77
N ASP A 117 -2.69 26.92 15.69
CA ASP A 117 -3.94 26.51 15.05
C ASP A 117 -3.77 25.14 14.35
N ALA A 118 -4.86 24.48 13.97
CA ALA A 118 -4.80 23.17 13.30
C ALA A 118 -4.03 23.18 11.95
N GLY A 119 -3.18 22.18 11.76
CA GLY A 119 -2.29 22.02 10.61
C GLY A 119 -1.37 20.80 10.74
N VAL A 120 -0.58 20.55 9.69
CA VAL A 120 0.47 19.52 9.69
C VAL A 120 1.83 20.20 9.67
N HIS A 121 2.62 20.00 10.72
CA HIS A 121 3.97 20.55 10.84
C HIS A 121 5.02 19.47 10.59
N ARG A 122 6.12 19.82 9.92
CA ARG A 122 7.19 18.88 9.56
C ARG A 122 8.45 19.17 10.38
N VAL A 123 8.90 18.18 11.16
CA VAL A 123 10.06 18.28 12.05
C VAL A 123 11.12 17.25 11.64
N CYS A 124 12.34 17.70 11.34
CA CYS A 124 13.45 16.80 11.03
C CYS A 124 14.73 17.17 11.79
N CYS A 125 15.61 16.19 11.95
CA CYS A 125 16.98 16.39 12.42
C CYS A 125 17.96 16.30 11.23
N PHE A 126 19.04 17.06 11.30
CA PHE A 126 20.20 16.97 10.42
C PHE A 126 21.45 16.82 11.29
N ILE A 127 22.30 15.85 10.95
CA ILE A 127 23.50 15.49 11.73
C ILE A 127 24.70 15.43 10.79
N GLU A 128 25.79 16.07 11.19
CA GLU A 128 27.15 15.77 10.71
C GLU A 128 27.96 15.17 11.86
N GLY A 129 28.79 14.17 11.54
CA GLY A 129 29.61 13.48 12.55
C GLY A 129 30.61 12.50 11.94
N HIS A 130 31.44 11.88 12.78
CA HIS A 130 32.45 10.89 12.37
C HIS A 130 32.64 9.76 13.38
N ASP A 131 33.16 8.61 12.93
CA ASP A 131 33.57 7.51 13.82
C ASP A 131 35.07 7.57 14.21
N GLU A 132 35.55 6.61 15.01
CA GLU A 132 36.97 6.51 15.39
C GLU A 132 37.92 6.19 14.19
N GLU A 133 37.41 5.72 13.06
CA GLU A 133 38.20 5.46 11.84
C GLU A 133 38.26 6.68 10.90
N GLY A 134 37.40 7.70 11.11
CA GLY A 134 37.30 8.91 10.33
C GLY A 134 36.30 8.84 9.16
N ILE A 135 35.35 7.89 9.19
CA ILE A 135 34.20 7.86 8.28
C ILE A 135 33.28 9.02 8.65
N ILE A 136 33.00 9.91 7.70
CA ILE A 136 32.13 11.08 7.92
C ILE A 136 30.69 10.75 7.49
N TYR A 137 29.77 10.94 8.42
CA TYR A 137 28.32 10.86 8.21
C TYR A 137 27.74 12.25 8.01
N ARG A 138 26.82 12.39 7.05
CA ARG A 138 25.96 13.57 6.88
C ARG A 138 24.57 13.08 6.51
N GLU A 139 23.63 13.17 7.45
CA GLU A 139 22.29 12.62 7.27
C GLU A 139 21.20 13.61 7.69
N LYS A 140 20.11 13.63 6.91
CA LYS A 140 18.82 14.21 7.32
C LYS A 140 17.88 13.07 7.69
N SER A 141 17.21 13.17 8.84
CA SER A 141 16.14 12.23 9.20
C SER A 141 14.95 12.32 8.25
N SER A 142 14.04 11.34 8.38
CA SER A 142 12.66 11.52 7.92
C SER A 142 12.04 12.81 8.48
N ASP A 143 11.14 13.44 7.72
CA ASP A 143 10.32 14.56 8.20
C ASP A 143 9.19 14.01 9.09
N ALA A 144 9.36 14.09 10.41
CA ALA A 144 8.33 13.70 11.36
C ALA A 144 7.14 14.66 11.28
N LEU A 145 5.94 14.12 11.14
CA LEU A 145 4.73 14.92 11.17
C LEU A 145 4.30 15.16 12.63
N PHE A 146 4.02 16.42 12.94
CA PHE A 146 3.27 16.81 14.12
C PHE A 146 1.91 17.35 13.67
N VAL A 147 0.85 16.61 14.00
CA VAL A 147 -0.50 16.89 13.53
C VAL A 147 -1.31 17.57 14.63
N ILE A 148 -1.78 18.79 14.35
CA ILE A 148 -2.69 19.54 15.21
C ILE A 148 -4.06 19.50 14.52
N ALA A 149 -5.04 18.81 15.10
CA ALA A 149 -6.38 18.66 14.53
C ALA A 149 -7.43 19.41 15.35
N LYS A 150 -8.52 19.87 14.72
CA LYS A 150 -9.72 20.37 15.44
C LYS A 150 -10.54 19.25 16.07
N GLY A 151 -10.27 18.01 15.66
CA GLY A 151 -10.89 16.79 16.11
C GLY A 151 -10.75 15.71 15.04
N VAL A 152 -11.41 14.58 15.29
CA VAL A 152 -11.48 13.43 14.39
C VAL A 152 -12.86 13.42 13.71
N ILE A 153 -12.91 12.98 12.45
CA ILE A 153 -14.17 12.64 11.78
C ILE A 153 -14.51 11.18 12.15
N PRO A 154 -15.63 10.92 12.83
CA PRO A 154 -16.00 9.57 13.26
C PRO A 154 -16.44 8.69 12.09
N ASP A 155 -16.14 7.40 12.19
CA ASP A 155 -16.36 6.37 11.17
C ASP A 155 -15.78 6.81 9.81
N SER A 156 -14.49 7.20 9.81
CA SER A 156 -13.78 7.65 8.61
C SER A 156 -12.30 7.26 8.56
N PHE A 157 -11.80 6.97 7.37
CA PHE A 157 -10.43 6.52 7.16
C PHE A 157 -9.81 7.03 5.86
N ILE A 158 -8.47 7.14 5.85
CA ILE A 158 -7.68 7.26 4.62
C ILE A 158 -7.23 5.85 4.20
N SER A 159 -7.29 5.56 2.90
CA SER A 159 -6.69 4.37 2.29
C SER A 159 -5.65 4.75 1.24
N PHE A 160 -4.56 3.99 1.15
CA PHE A 160 -3.57 4.08 0.08
C PHE A 160 -2.73 2.79 -0.06
N SER A 161 -2.11 2.65 -1.21
CA SER A 161 -1.23 1.56 -1.62
C SER A 161 0.04 2.12 -2.28
N ASP A 162 0.94 1.22 -2.70
CA ASP A 162 1.93 1.42 -3.76
C ASP A 162 2.80 2.68 -3.50
N VAL A 163 3.41 2.72 -2.32
CA VAL A 163 4.16 3.86 -1.76
C VAL A 163 5.64 3.84 -2.18
N HIS A 164 6.24 2.66 -2.32
CA HIS A 164 7.59 2.44 -2.83
C HIS A 164 8.68 3.41 -2.33
N GLU A 165 8.79 3.55 -1.01
CA GLU A 165 9.73 4.46 -0.31
C GLU A 165 9.49 5.97 -0.53
N GLU A 166 8.47 6.39 -1.28
CA GLU A 166 8.05 7.80 -1.39
C GLU A 166 7.22 8.26 -0.16
N TYR A 167 7.56 7.78 1.05
CA TYR A 167 6.76 7.87 2.28
C TYR A 167 6.22 9.27 2.62
N HIS A 168 6.92 10.34 2.24
CA HIS A 168 6.47 11.74 2.38
C HIS A 168 5.08 12.03 1.76
N LEU A 169 4.66 11.24 0.76
CA LEU A 169 3.34 11.35 0.14
C LEU A 169 2.20 10.95 1.09
N ILE A 170 2.47 10.12 2.11
CA ILE A 170 1.50 9.79 3.17
C ILE A 170 1.17 11.06 3.97
N GLY A 171 2.18 11.85 4.34
CA GLY A 171 1.98 13.13 5.01
C GLY A 171 1.22 14.14 4.16
N ASN A 172 1.48 14.15 2.85
CA ASN A 172 0.73 14.99 1.92
C ASN A 172 -0.75 14.57 1.80
N ALA A 173 -1.07 13.26 1.92
CA ALA A 173 -2.45 12.77 1.96
C ALA A 173 -3.19 13.19 3.24
N ILE A 174 -2.53 13.11 4.40
CA ILE A 174 -3.06 13.58 5.69
C ILE A 174 -3.32 15.10 5.63
N GLU A 175 -2.33 15.89 5.20
CA GLU A 175 -2.45 17.34 5.07
C GLU A 175 -3.54 17.75 4.06
N THR A 176 -3.64 17.06 2.92
CA THR A 176 -4.70 17.28 1.93
C THR A 176 -6.08 17.02 2.54
N THR A 177 -6.22 15.94 3.31
CA THR A 177 -7.48 15.61 4.00
C THR A 177 -7.85 16.69 5.01
N MET A 178 -6.92 17.11 5.86
CA MET A 178 -7.14 18.21 6.82
C MET A 178 -7.51 19.53 6.14
N ASN A 179 -6.87 19.87 5.02
CA ASN A 179 -7.20 21.06 4.25
C ASN A 179 -8.63 21.00 3.65
N ARG A 180 -9.09 19.82 3.21
CA ARG A 180 -10.46 19.61 2.71
C ARG A 180 -11.52 19.66 3.82
N THR A 181 -11.21 19.14 5.00
CA THR A 181 -12.14 19.04 6.14
C THR A 181 -12.16 20.31 7.01
N GLY A 182 -11.25 21.26 6.77
CA GLY A 182 -11.11 22.48 7.56
C GLY A 182 -10.30 22.31 8.86
N GLY A 183 -9.52 21.24 8.96
CA GLY A 183 -8.59 20.95 10.06
C GLY A 183 -8.89 19.67 10.85
N TYR A 184 -9.72 18.76 10.33
CA TYR A 184 -10.03 17.48 10.99
C TYR A 184 -9.31 16.30 10.33
N ILE A 185 -8.92 15.32 11.13
CA ILE A 185 -8.27 14.07 10.66
C ILE A 185 -9.28 12.92 10.49
N PRO A 186 -8.96 11.88 9.70
CA PRO A 186 -9.63 10.58 9.78
C PRO A 186 -9.43 9.94 11.17
N GLY A 187 -10.26 8.95 11.51
CA GLY A 187 -10.04 8.11 12.68
C GLY A 187 -9.01 7.00 12.47
N LEU A 188 -8.87 6.50 11.23
CA LEU A 188 -7.94 5.42 10.88
C LEU A 188 -7.19 5.67 9.56
N ILE A 189 -5.99 5.11 9.43
CA ILE A 189 -5.28 4.93 8.16
C ILE A 189 -5.18 3.43 7.85
N VAL A 190 -5.52 3.06 6.62
CA VAL A 190 -5.46 1.67 6.12
C VAL A 190 -4.49 1.61 4.94
N CYS A 191 -3.36 0.92 5.10
CA CYS A 191 -2.40 0.72 4.03
C CYS A 191 -2.61 -0.64 3.33
N THR A 192 -2.79 -0.63 2.01
CA THR A 192 -2.98 -1.83 1.16
C THR A 192 -1.68 -2.36 0.53
N GLY A 193 -0.53 -1.99 1.08
CA GLY A 193 0.77 -2.59 0.76
C GLY A 193 1.64 -1.83 -0.22
N ASP A 194 2.75 -2.46 -0.58
CA ASP A 194 3.83 -1.94 -1.41
C ASP A 194 4.47 -0.67 -0.84
N LEU A 195 4.86 -0.79 0.42
CA LEU A 195 5.60 0.24 1.15
C LEU A 195 7.04 0.37 0.67
N VAL A 196 7.66 -0.74 0.22
CA VAL A 196 9.07 -0.83 -0.16
C VAL A 196 9.27 -0.82 -1.69
N ASN A 197 10.45 -0.43 -2.17
CA ASN A 197 10.84 -0.51 -3.57
C ASN A 197 11.87 -1.66 -3.79
N GLY A 198 11.84 -2.29 -4.96
CA GLY A 198 12.76 -3.39 -5.28
C GLY A 198 12.38 -4.74 -4.65
N PRO A 199 13.31 -5.68 -4.40
CA PRO A 199 12.96 -7.02 -3.96
C PRO A 199 12.36 -7.03 -2.54
N THR A 200 11.35 -7.88 -2.32
CA THR A 200 10.72 -8.10 -1.01
C THR A 200 11.78 -8.39 0.07
N PRO A 201 11.92 -7.56 1.12
CA PRO A 201 12.85 -7.81 2.20
C PRO A 201 12.37 -8.96 3.09
N ASP A 202 13.25 -9.48 3.96
CA ASP A 202 12.80 -10.27 5.09
C ASP A 202 12.05 -9.40 6.12
N SER A 203 11.31 -10.04 7.01
CA SER A 203 10.42 -9.35 7.94
C SER A 203 11.16 -8.53 8.99
N ASP A 204 12.37 -8.92 9.36
CA ASP A 204 13.09 -8.27 10.44
C ASP A 204 13.76 -7.00 9.87
N TYR A 205 14.37 -7.07 8.68
CA TYR A 205 14.84 -5.91 7.91
C TYR A 205 13.71 -4.91 7.58
N MET A 206 12.49 -5.38 7.29
CA MET A 206 11.32 -4.51 7.10
C MET A 206 10.99 -3.70 8.37
N LEU A 207 11.04 -4.35 9.53
CA LEU A 207 10.69 -3.75 10.82
C LEU A 207 11.79 -2.86 11.40
N ASP A 208 13.05 -3.14 11.08
CA ASP A 208 14.22 -2.43 11.62
C ASP A 208 14.68 -1.27 10.72
N LYS A 209 14.51 -1.35 9.39
CA LYS A 209 14.89 -0.28 8.45
C LYS A 209 13.72 0.57 7.96
N TYR A 210 12.66 -0.06 7.43
CA TYR A 210 11.62 0.65 6.68
C TYR A 210 10.47 1.14 7.56
N TYR A 211 10.02 0.35 8.54
CA TYR A 211 8.98 0.81 9.47
C TYR A 211 9.36 2.08 10.26
N PRO A 212 10.62 2.29 10.70
CA PRO A 212 11.05 3.56 11.30
C PRO A 212 11.06 4.76 10.33
N LEU A 213 11.12 4.55 9.01
CA LEU A 213 10.95 5.61 7.99
C LEU A 213 9.46 5.92 7.73
N ILE A 214 8.59 4.92 7.86
CA ILE A 214 7.14 5.04 7.66
C ILE A 214 6.47 5.74 8.85
N LYS A 215 6.74 5.29 10.09
CA LYS A 215 6.05 5.78 11.31
C LYS A 215 6.04 7.32 11.44
N PRO A 216 7.14 8.05 11.19
CA PRO A 216 7.16 9.53 11.22
C PRO A 216 6.14 10.19 10.28
N GLN A 217 5.77 9.54 9.17
CA GLN A 217 4.82 10.06 8.17
C GLN A 217 3.35 9.82 8.53
N LEU A 218 3.06 9.12 9.64
CA LEU A 218 1.69 8.83 10.10
C LEU A 218 1.14 9.92 11.04
N GLY A 219 2.00 10.83 11.53
CA GLY A 219 1.59 11.97 12.36
C GLY A 219 0.93 11.63 13.70
N GLY A 220 1.10 10.40 14.18
CA GLY A 220 0.41 9.90 15.37
C GLY A 220 -1.10 9.67 15.16
N ILE A 221 -1.52 9.35 13.93
CA ILE A 221 -2.85 8.84 13.59
C ILE A 221 -2.80 7.30 13.60
N ASP A 222 -3.83 6.67 14.16
CA ASP A 222 -3.95 5.21 14.24
C ASP A 222 -3.91 4.59 12.84
N THR A 223 -3.05 3.58 12.65
CA THR A 223 -2.73 3.02 11.33
C THR A 223 -2.63 1.50 11.38
N VAL A 224 -3.16 0.81 10.36
CA VAL A 224 -3.00 -0.64 10.17
C VAL A 224 -2.59 -0.98 8.73
N PHE A 225 -1.95 -2.15 8.56
CA PHE A 225 -1.17 -2.47 7.36
C PHE A 225 -1.49 -3.86 6.79
N VAL A 226 -1.49 -3.94 5.47
CA VAL A 226 -1.53 -5.16 4.66
C VAL A 226 -0.26 -5.20 3.80
N SER A 227 0.30 -6.38 3.54
CA SER A 227 1.49 -6.49 2.69
C SER A 227 1.14 -6.51 1.20
N GLY A 228 1.92 -5.78 0.42
CA GLY A 228 1.92 -5.88 -1.04
C GLY A 228 2.87 -6.97 -1.54
N ASN A 229 3.17 -6.98 -2.85
CA ASN A 229 4.15 -7.91 -3.38
C ASN A 229 5.60 -7.51 -3.04
N HIS A 230 5.83 -6.27 -2.63
CA HIS A 230 7.11 -5.71 -2.23
C HIS A 230 7.35 -5.74 -0.71
N ASP A 231 6.36 -6.14 0.11
CA ASP A 231 6.52 -6.29 1.57
C ASP A 231 6.26 -7.73 2.06
N PRO A 232 6.97 -8.22 3.08
CA PRO A 232 6.70 -9.53 3.68
C PRO A 232 5.45 -9.52 4.56
N GLY A 233 4.57 -10.52 4.40
CA GLY A 233 3.27 -10.59 5.07
C GLY A 233 3.36 -10.62 6.60
N LYS A 234 4.37 -11.32 7.14
CA LYS A 234 4.67 -11.33 8.58
C LYS A 234 4.93 -9.91 9.13
N ALA A 235 5.61 -9.04 8.40
CA ALA A 235 5.92 -7.69 8.89
C ALA A 235 4.69 -6.78 8.91
N ALA A 236 3.83 -6.82 7.89
CA ALA A 236 2.57 -6.04 7.89
C ALA A 236 1.63 -6.46 9.03
N SER A 237 1.55 -7.78 9.29
CA SER A 237 0.86 -8.32 10.46
C SER A 237 1.49 -7.84 11.77
N GLU A 238 2.81 -7.91 11.93
CA GLU A 238 3.50 -7.43 13.14
C GLU A 238 3.41 -5.90 13.34
N MET A 239 3.41 -5.10 12.27
CA MET A 239 3.19 -3.65 12.32
C MET A 239 1.78 -3.33 12.83
N SER A 240 0.77 -4.08 12.38
CA SER A 240 -0.61 -3.95 12.86
C SER A 240 -0.79 -4.43 14.31
N VAL A 241 -0.08 -5.48 14.73
CA VAL A 241 -0.04 -5.92 16.15
C VAL A 241 0.67 -4.88 17.02
N LYS A 242 1.75 -4.26 16.55
CA LYS A 242 2.51 -3.22 17.28
C LYS A 242 1.69 -1.95 17.56
N ALA A 243 0.59 -1.72 16.84
CA ALA A 243 -0.36 -0.64 17.13
C ALA A 243 -1.35 -0.99 18.28
N ASP A 244 -1.53 -2.27 18.61
CA ASP A 244 -2.46 -2.79 19.64
C ASP A 244 -3.90 -2.23 19.53
N LEU A 245 -4.41 -2.15 18.30
CA LEU A 245 -5.76 -1.64 17.94
C LEU A 245 -6.81 -2.75 17.74
N GLY A 246 -6.74 -3.81 18.56
CA GLY A 246 -7.68 -4.93 18.48
C GLY A 246 -7.33 -6.01 17.45
N ALA A 247 -6.10 -5.98 16.91
CA ALA A 247 -5.56 -7.02 16.05
C ALA A 247 -5.63 -8.43 16.70
N ALA A 248 -5.82 -9.46 15.88
CA ALA A 248 -5.82 -10.83 16.37
C ALA A 248 -4.43 -11.27 16.87
N LYS A 249 -4.38 -11.95 18.02
CA LYS A 249 -3.12 -12.25 18.73
C LYS A 249 -2.19 -13.22 17.99
N ASP A 250 -2.77 -14.06 17.14
CA ASP A 250 -2.07 -15.08 16.35
C ASP A 250 -2.18 -14.76 14.83
N LEU A 251 -2.00 -13.49 14.45
CA LEU A 251 -1.94 -13.09 13.04
C LEU A 251 -0.78 -13.81 12.32
N SER A 252 -1.06 -14.35 11.14
CA SER A 252 -0.08 -15.05 10.31
C SER A 252 0.52 -14.14 9.24
N ALA A 253 1.49 -14.64 8.49
CA ALA A 253 1.95 -13.98 7.28
C ALA A 253 0.82 -13.78 6.25
N SER A 254 -0.23 -14.60 6.29
CA SER A 254 -1.38 -14.50 5.37
C SER A 254 -2.40 -13.41 5.71
N GLY A 255 -2.30 -12.79 6.89
CA GLY A 255 -3.22 -11.76 7.37
C GLY A 255 -4.28 -12.28 8.35
N GLY A 256 -5.37 -11.52 8.51
CA GLY A 256 -6.47 -11.77 9.45
C GLY A 256 -7.11 -10.49 9.97
N LEU A 257 -7.84 -10.53 11.09
CA LEU A 257 -8.38 -9.32 11.71
C LEU A 257 -7.24 -8.44 12.25
N ILE A 258 -7.04 -7.26 11.66
CA ILE A 258 -5.98 -6.30 12.03
C ILE A 258 -6.53 -5.10 12.83
N PHE A 259 -7.82 -4.83 12.79
CA PHE A 259 -8.47 -3.75 13.54
C PHE A 259 -9.92 -4.09 13.92
N ASP A 260 -10.34 -3.73 15.13
CA ASP A 260 -11.75 -3.70 15.55
C ASP A 260 -12.00 -2.50 16.47
N GLY A 261 -12.71 -1.49 15.96
CA GLY A 261 -13.02 -0.24 16.67
C GLY A 261 -13.92 -0.42 17.90
N ARG A 262 -14.56 -1.58 18.07
CA ARG A 262 -15.35 -1.93 19.26
C ARG A 262 -14.55 -2.70 20.30
N SER A 263 -13.31 -3.07 20.00
CA SER A 263 -12.44 -3.81 20.93
C SER A 263 -12.08 -3.01 22.19
N ASP A 264 -11.76 -3.72 23.27
CA ASP A 264 -11.26 -3.08 24.50
C ASP A 264 -9.81 -2.57 24.33
N ALA A 265 -9.10 -3.01 23.30
CA ALA A 265 -7.76 -2.55 22.94
C ALA A 265 -7.82 -1.12 22.35
N VAL A 266 -8.70 -0.86 21.38
CA VAL A 266 -8.95 0.51 20.86
C VAL A 266 -9.38 1.46 21.98
N LYS A 267 -10.20 1.01 22.94
CA LYS A 267 -10.61 1.82 24.12
C LYS A 267 -9.47 2.12 25.11
N ALA A 268 -8.36 1.39 25.05
CA ALA A 268 -7.22 1.52 25.96
C ALA A 268 -6.03 2.24 25.31
N ASN A 269 -5.80 1.98 24.02
CA ASN A 269 -4.60 2.35 23.27
C ASN A 269 -4.86 3.30 22.09
N GLY A 270 -6.08 3.30 21.54
CA GLY A 270 -6.43 4.08 20.36
C GLY A 270 -6.36 5.58 20.62
N THR A 271 -6.06 6.35 19.57
CA THR A 271 -5.81 7.78 19.62
C THR A 271 -6.85 8.54 18.78
N SER A 272 -6.90 8.25 17.48
CA SER A 272 -7.88 8.79 16.52
C SER A 272 -9.04 7.81 16.34
N SER A 273 -8.76 6.50 16.37
CA SER A 273 -9.75 5.42 16.21
C SER A 273 -10.74 5.30 17.37
N LEU A 274 -10.54 6.05 18.47
CA LEU A 274 -11.56 6.28 19.49
C LEU A 274 -12.85 6.93 18.93
N ALA A 275 -12.79 7.54 17.74
CA ALA A 275 -13.95 8.05 17.02
C ALA A 275 -14.61 6.99 16.10
N ASP A 276 -13.91 5.92 15.74
CA ASP A 276 -14.32 4.92 14.74
C ASP A 276 -14.93 3.66 15.40
N GLY A 277 -15.96 3.88 16.22
CA GLY A 277 -16.66 2.82 16.95
C GLY A 277 -17.40 1.80 16.07
N ASN A 278 -17.40 1.96 14.74
CA ASN A 278 -18.11 1.10 13.80
C ASN A 278 -17.26 0.61 12.60
N ILE A 279 -15.92 0.50 12.73
CA ILE A 279 -15.06 -0.09 11.69
C ILE A 279 -14.40 -1.41 12.17
N LYS A 280 -14.36 -2.43 11.30
CA LYS A 280 -13.54 -3.66 11.45
C LYS A 280 -12.71 -3.86 10.18
N VAL A 281 -11.42 -4.16 10.30
CA VAL A 281 -10.51 -4.37 9.13
C VAL A 281 -9.88 -5.75 9.16
N PHE A 282 -10.06 -6.50 8.07
CA PHE A 282 -9.49 -7.82 7.83
C PHE A 282 -8.49 -7.76 6.68
N SER A 283 -7.26 -8.19 6.91
CA SER A 283 -6.20 -8.22 5.90
C SER A 283 -6.13 -9.53 5.12
N ILE A 284 -5.90 -9.39 3.82
CA ILE A 284 -5.43 -10.44 2.92
C ILE A 284 -4.04 -9.99 2.44
N ASN A 285 -3.00 -10.40 3.16
CA ASN A 285 -1.62 -10.08 2.77
C ASN A 285 -1.28 -10.79 1.46
N TYR A 286 -0.59 -10.11 0.54
CA TYR A 286 -0.32 -10.64 -0.80
C TYR A 286 0.44 -11.98 -0.77
N GLU A 287 1.30 -12.21 0.23
CA GLU A 287 1.99 -13.49 0.46
C GLU A 287 1.04 -14.70 0.52
N ALA A 288 -0.20 -14.50 1.00
CA ALA A 288 -1.23 -15.53 1.07
C ALA A 288 -1.75 -16.01 -0.30
N ALA A 289 -1.62 -15.17 -1.33
CA ALA A 289 -1.99 -15.49 -2.69
C ALA A 289 -0.86 -16.20 -3.44
N ILE A 290 0.39 -16.17 -2.97
CA ILE A 290 1.55 -16.75 -3.66
C ILE A 290 1.68 -18.25 -3.37
N HIS A 291 1.55 -19.07 -4.40
CA HIS A 291 1.78 -20.52 -4.33
C HIS A 291 2.95 -20.94 -5.22
N ARG A 292 3.48 -22.14 -4.97
CA ARG A 292 4.54 -22.77 -5.77
C ARG A 292 4.08 -24.16 -6.22
N ASN A 293 4.31 -24.50 -7.49
CA ASN A 293 4.00 -25.82 -8.02
C ASN A 293 5.13 -26.84 -7.71
N THR A 294 4.98 -28.08 -8.18
CA THR A 294 5.99 -29.15 -7.96
C THR A 294 7.33 -28.96 -8.69
N HIS A 295 7.44 -27.93 -9.55
CA HIS A 295 8.64 -27.55 -10.30
C HIS A 295 9.26 -26.23 -9.81
N ASP A 296 8.73 -25.66 -8.72
CA ASP A 296 9.07 -24.35 -8.15
C ASP A 296 8.61 -23.12 -8.96
N ASP A 297 7.75 -23.30 -9.98
CA ASP A 297 7.10 -22.17 -10.65
C ASP A 297 6.07 -21.53 -9.70
N ARG A 298 6.04 -20.19 -9.66
CA ARG A 298 5.02 -19.42 -8.91
C ARG A 298 3.71 -19.34 -9.68
N TYR A 299 2.61 -19.56 -8.99
CA TYR A 299 1.25 -19.24 -9.43
C TYR A 299 0.50 -18.52 -8.31
N TYR A 300 -0.60 -17.85 -8.62
CA TYR A 300 -1.27 -16.96 -7.67
C TYR A 300 -2.75 -17.34 -7.56
N SER A 301 -3.22 -17.65 -6.35
CA SER A 301 -4.60 -18.10 -6.11
C SER A 301 -5.10 -17.70 -4.72
N TYR A 302 -6.36 -17.29 -4.63
CA TYR A 302 -7.05 -17.06 -3.36
C TYR A 302 -7.50 -18.36 -2.65
N ASP A 303 -7.13 -19.55 -3.15
CA ASP A 303 -7.33 -20.84 -2.48
C ASP A 303 -7.01 -20.80 -0.97
N GLY A 304 -5.87 -20.21 -0.60
CA GLY A 304 -5.39 -20.15 0.77
C GLY A 304 -6.12 -19.18 1.71
N VAL A 305 -7.01 -18.31 1.18
CA VAL A 305 -7.66 -17.24 1.96
C VAL A 305 -9.18 -17.28 1.96
N ILE A 306 -9.80 -18.10 1.10
CA ILE A 306 -11.26 -18.24 1.05
C ILE A 306 -11.81 -18.79 2.39
N GLU A 307 -11.16 -19.79 3.01
CA GLU A 307 -11.59 -20.32 4.32
C GLU A 307 -11.41 -19.29 5.46
N SER A 308 -10.29 -18.56 5.49
CA SER A 308 -10.05 -17.55 6.55
C SER A 308 -10.98 -16.35 6.41
N THR A 309 -11.25 -15.91 5.18
CA THR A 309 -12.23 -14.85 4.88
C THR A 309 -13.65 -15.29 5.21
N GLU A 310 -14.06 -16.52 4.83
CA GLU A 310 -15.37 -17.05 5.20
C GLU A 310 -15.52 -17.11 6.71
N LYS A 311 -14.54 -17.65 7.43
CA LYS A 311 -14.54 -17.73 8.89
C LYS A 311 -14.57 -16.35 9.56
N PHE A 312 -13.93 -15.34 8.98
CA PHE A 312 -14.06 -13.96 9.47
C PHE A 312 -15.49 -13.43 9.28
N LEU A 313 -16.03 -13.52 8.06
CA LEU A 313 -17.38 -13.05 7.74
C LEU A 313 -18.47 -13.82 8.50
N GLU A 314 -18.31 -15.13 8.70
CA GLU A 314 -19.16 -15.97 9.54
C GLU A 314 -19.18 -15.46 10.97
N ASN A 315 -18.04 -15.09 11.54
CA ASN A 315 -17.99 -14.52 12.88
C ASN A 315 -18.56 -13.10 12.95
N ALA A 316 -18.18 -12.20 12.04
CA ALA A 316 -18.70 -10.83 11.99
C ALA A 316 -20.22 -10.77 11.71
N SER A 317 -20.79 -11.79 11.07
CA SER A 317 -22.24 -11.88 10.85
C SER A 317 -23.06 -12.28 12.09
N LYS A 318 -22.43 -12.76 13.17
CA LYS A 318 -23.13 -13.23 14.39
C LYS A 318 -23.51 -12.09 15.33
N ASP A 319 -22.72 -11.04 15.38
CA ASP A 319 -22.92 -9.83 16.20
C ASP A 319 -23.19 -8.56 15.36
N TYR A 320 -23.42 -8.71 14.05
CA TYR A 320 -23.47 -7.59 13.10
C TYR A 320 -24.50 -6.52 13.47
N ASN A 321 -23.99 -5.32 13.73
CA ASN A 321 -24.74 -4.15 14.17
C ASN A 321 -24.28 -2.91 13.37
N GLY A 322 -24.39 -3.02 12.04
CA GLY A 322 -24.18 -1.93 11.08
C GLY A 322 -22.75 -1.49 10.81
N GLU A 323 -21.74 -2.10 11.44
CA GLU A 323 -20.34 -1.73 11.24
C GLU A 323 -19.89 -1.87 9.77
N LEU A 324 -18.93 -1.03 9.40
CA LEU A 324 -18.24 -1.09 8.12
C LEU A 324 -17.14 -2.15 8.19
N ILE A 325 -17.28 -3.18 7.36
CA ILE A 325 -16.32 -4.27 7.22
C ILE A 325 -15.39 -3.95 6.05
N LEU A 326 -14.12 -3.67 6.34
CA LEU A 326 -13.09 -3.51 5.31
C LEU A 326 -12.37 -4.84 5.12
N ILE A 327 -12.44 -5.39 3.91
CA ILE A 327 -11.54 -6.44 3.44
C ILE A 327 -10.42 -5.72 2.69
N SER A 328 -9.25 -5.68 3.32
CA SER A 328 -8.10 -4.93 2.86
C SER A 328 -7.10 -5.91 2.24
N ALA A 329 -6.89 -5.82 0.93
CA ALA A 329 -5.94 -6.66 0.20
C ALA A 329 -4.98 -5.77 -0.59
N HIS A 330 -3.91 -6.34 -1.13
CA HIS A 330 -3.12 -5.65 -2.14
C HIS A 330 -3.65 -5.96 -3.55
N SER A 331 -3.80 -7.24 -3.88
CA SER A 331 -4.32 -7.69 -5.17
C SER A 331 -5.84 -7.52 -5.29
N GLY A 332 -6.29 -7.21 -6.51
CA GLY A 332 -7.70 -7.05 -6.83
C GLY A 332 -8.51 -8.36 -6.92
N LEU A 333 -9.80 -8.22 -7.24
CA LEU A 333 -10.71 -9.33 -7.61
C LEU A 333 -11.13 -9.27 -9.09
N HIS A 334 -10.79 -8.21 -9.81
CA HIS A 334 -11.19 -7.99 -11.20
C HIS A 334 -10.15 -8.56 -12.18
N VAL A 335 -10.49 -8.59 -13.48
CA VAL A 335 -9.56 -8.96 -14.56
C VAL A 335 -9.11 -7.70 -15.30
N LEU A 336 -7.80 -7.41 -15.29
CA LEU A 336 -7.23 -6.23 -15.93
C LEU A 336 -7.48 -6.23 -17.45
N GLY A 337 -7.81 -5.06 -18.00
CA GLY A 337 -8.08 -4.89 -19.43
C GLY A 337 -9.40 -5.50 -19.93
N MET A 338 -10.24 -6.07 -19.05
CA MET A 338 -11.60 -6.49 -19.38
C MET A 338 -12.67 -5.46 -19.02
N GLU A 339 -12.52 -4.76 -17.90
CA GLU A 339 -13.54 -3.84 -17.39
C GLU A 339 -13.61 -2.50 -18.18
N PRO A 340 -14.77 -1.81 -18.23
CA PRO A 340 -14.93 -0.55 -18.96
C PRO A 340 -14.02 0.59 -18.49
N ALA A 341 -13.52 0.53 -17.26
CA ALA A 341 -12.58 1.47 -16.67
C ALA A 341 -11.11 1.18 -17.02
N SER A 342 -10.80 -0.05 -17.45
CA SER A 342 -9.46 -0.53 -17.82
C SER A 342 -9.05 -0.13 -19.23
N VAL A 343 -9.15 1.18 -19.48
CA VAL A 343 -8.81 1.85 -20.74
C VAL A 343 -7.97 3.08 -20.47
N ASN A 344 -6.99 3.34 -21.34
CA ASN A 344 -6.15 4.53 -21.22
C ASN A 344 -6.92 5.84 -21.52
N PRO A 345 -6.37 7.04 -21.24
CA PRO A 345 -6.99 8.34 -21.57
C PRO A 345 -7.41 8.57 -23.02
N SER A 346 -7.01 7.70 -23.96
CA SER A 346 -7.47 7.72 -25.37
C SER A 346 -8.64 6.75 -25.65
N GLY A 347 -9.19 6.10 -24.62
CA GLY A 347 -10.23 5.06 -24.74
C GLY A 347 -9.71 3.73 -25.30
N GLY A 348 -8.37 3.55 -25.34
CA GLY A 348 -7.75 2.33 -25.84
C GLY A 348 -7.70 1.25 -24.76
N ARG A 349 -8.11 0.02 -25.11
CA ARG A 349 -7.91 -1.17 -24.25
C ARG A 349 -6.42 -1.34 -23.94
N ILE A 350 -6.08 -1.66 -22.71
CA ILE A 350 -4.70 -1.80 -22.22
C ILE A 350 -4.14 -3.20 -22.59
N SER A 351 -4.15 -3.51 -23.90
CA SER A 351 -3.86 -4.86 -24.42
C SER A 351 -2.37 -5.18 -24.63
N GLN A 352 -1.47 -4.34 -24.13
CA GLN A 352 0.00 -4.53 -24.20
C GLN A 352 0.69 -4.52 -22.84
N TRP A 353 -0.06 -4.31 -21.74
CA TRP A 353 0.43 -4.32 -20.36
C TRP A 353 -0.32 -5.37 -19.51
N ILE A 354 -0.97 -6.35 -20.15
CA ILE A 354 -1.77 -7.37 -19.45
C ILE A 354 -0.85 -8.15 -18.51
N GLY A 355 -1.04 -7.94 -17.21
CA GLY A 355 -0.19 -8.49 -16.16
C GLY A 355 -0.17 -10.02 -16.14
N GLU A 356 0.91 -10.55 -15.57
CA GLU A 356 1.04 -11.98 -15.28
C GLU A 356 -0.03 -12.43 -14.26
N ASN A 357 -0.06 -13.72 -13.90
CA ASN A 357 -1.03 -14.25 -12.92
C ASN A 357 -0.94 -13.55 -11.54
N ALA A 358 0.16 -12.81 -11.27
CA ALA A 358 0.32 -11.91 -10.13
C ALA A 358 -0.82 -10.87 -9.96
N TYR A 359 -1.37 -10.37 -11.06
CA TYR A 359 -2.43 -9.35 -11.02
C TYR A 359 -3.83 -9.96 -11.12
N ASN A 360 -3.97 -11.04 -11.91
CA ASN A 360 -5.25 -11.66 -12.28
C ASN A 360 -5.51 -12.94 -11.47
N ILE A 361 -5.36 -12.85 -10.14
CA ILE A 361 -5.31 -13.97 -9.18
C ILE A 361 -6.37 -15.06 -9.44
N ASP A 362 -5.96 -16.33 -9.54
CA ASP A 362 -6.88 -17.47 -9.68
C ASP A 362 -7.88 -17.51 -8.50
N ARG A 363 -9.10 -18.00 -8.75
CA ARG A 363 -10.25 -18.03 -7.81
C ARG A 363 -10.77 -16.68 -7.28
N SER A 364 -10.37 -15.54 -7.85
CA SER A 364 -10.99 -14.22 -7.57
C SER A 364 -12.52 -14.23 -7.63
N TYR A 365 -13.10 -14.99 -8.58
CA TYR A 365 -14.55 -15.15 -8.74
C TYR A 365 -15.22 -15.82 -7.53
N ASP A 366 -14.54 -16.78 -6.89
CA ASP A 366 -15.07 -17.51 -5.74
C ASP A 366 -15.04 -16.62 -4.49
N LEU A 367 -13.95 -15.86 -4.30
CA LEU A 367 -13.80 -14.89 -3.21
C LEU A 367 -14.82 -13.75 -3.35
N ALA A 368 -14.98 -13.19 -4.55
CA ALA A 368 -16.02 -12.20 -4.83
C ALA A 368 -17.44 -12.76 -4.60
N SER A 369 -17.72 -14.01 -5.00
CA SER A 369 -18.99 -14.69 -4.75
C SER A 369 -19.28 -14.92 -3.26
N LEU A 370 -18.25 -15.30 -2.49
CA LEU A 370 -18.31 -15.45 -1.03
C LEU A 370 -18.69 -14.12 -0.37
N ILE A 371 -17.96 -13.03 -0.67
CA ILE A 371 -18.21 -11.70 -0.10
C ILE A 371 -19.63 -11.22 -0.45
N ASN A 372 -20.04 -11.39 -1.71
CA ASN A 372 -21.42 -11.12 -2.15
C ASN A 372 -22.46 -11.85 -1.30
N SER A 373 -22.25 -13.13 -1.00
CA SER A 373 -23.21 -13.94 -0.25
C SER A 373 -23.41 -13.44 1.17
N TYR A 374 -22.35 -12.95 1.83
CA TYR A 374 -22.43 -12.37 3.17
C TYR A 374 -23.05 -10.96 3.16
N ALA A 375 -22.63 -10.11 2.22
CA ALA A 375 -23.19 -8.76 2.05
C ALA A 375 -24.70 -8.79 1.73
N GLU A 376 -25.18 -9.78 0.95
CA GLU A 376 -26.61 -9.95 0.66
C GLU A 376 -27.38 -10.64 1.80
N LYS A 377 -26.89 -11.77 2.32
CA LYS A 377 -27.61 -12.58 3.32
C LYS A 377 -27.80 -11.87 4.66
N TYR A 378 -26.83 -11.06 5.07
CA TYR A 378 -26.82 -10.40 6.39
C TYR A 378 -26.89 -8.86 6.31
N GLY A 379 -27.04 -8.29 5.10
CA GLY A 379 -27.08 -6.84 4.90
C GLY A 379 -25.79 -6.12 5.28
N MET A 380 -24.64 -6.81 5.24
CA MET A 380 -23.36 -6.27 5.72
C MET A 380 -22.83 -5.17 4.80
N ASN A 381 -22.46 -4.03 5.40
CA ASN A 381 -21.67 -2.97 4.80
C ASN A 381 -20.23 -3.47 4.59
N ILE A 382 -19.90 -4.01 3.40
CA ILE A 382 -18.55 -4.47 3.07
C ILE A 382 -17.92 -3.55 2.01
N ILE A 383 -16.66 -3.19 2.20
CA ILE A 383 -15.77 -2.66 1.17
C ILE A 383 -14.61 -3.63 0.95
N TYR A 384 -14.29 -3.96 -0.30
CA TYR A 384 -13.00 -4.56 -0.66
C TYR A 384 -12.08 -3.47 -1.19
N LEU A 385 -10.94 -3.28 -0.53
CA LEU A 385 -9.91 -2.28 -0.85
C LEU A 385 -8.67 -2.98 -1.43
N PHE A 386 -8.09 -2.41 -2.49
CA PHE A 386 -6.96 -3.00 -3.20
C PHE A 386 -6.04 -1.95 -3.86
N GLY A 387 -4.85 -2.39 -4.29
CA GLY A 387 -3.84 -1.60 -5.03
C GLY A 387 -3.26 -2.41 -6.18
N HIS A 388 -1.93 -2.52 -6.25
CA HIS A 388 -1.15 -3.41 -7.12
C HIS A 388 -1.19 -3.11 -8.63
N ASP A 389 -2.31 -2.67 -9.21
CA ASP A 389 -2.35 -2.29 -10.64
C ASP A 389 -1.69 -0.93 -10.94
N HIS A 390 -1.36 -0.16 -9.90
CA HIS A 390 -0.81 1.21 -9.94
C HIS A 390 -1.64 2.17 -10.82
N SER A 391 -2.89 1.77 -11.09
CA SER A 391 -3.83 2.18 -12.15
C SER A 391 -3.20 2.98 -13.28
N ARG A 392 -2.13 2.45 -13.90
CA ARG A 392 -1.33 3.20 -14.89
C ARG A 392 -2.17 3.53 -16.11
N GLN A 393 -2.75 4.73 -16.10
CA GLN A 393 -3.73 5.22 -17.07
C GLN A 393 -5.13 4.56 -17.03
N GLU A 394 -5.46 3.71 -16.04
CA GLU A 394 -6.87 3.31 -15.83
C GLU A 394 -7.61 4.41 -15.05
N THR A 395 -8.93 4.58 -15.23
CA THR A 395 -9.72 5.38 -14.27
C THR A 395 -9.98 4.53 -13.04
N GLU A 396 -9.20 4.75 -11.97
CA GLU A 396 -9.05 3.90 -10.78
C GLU A 396 -10.35 3.17 -10.38
N LEU A 397 -10.34 1.85 -10.30
CA LEU A 397 -11.58 1.08 -10.32
C LEU A 397 -12.38 1.28 -9.02
N ILE A 398 -13.60 1.83 -9.14
CA ILE A 398 -14.58 1.98 -8.06
C ILE A 398 -15.90 1.45 -8.60
N LEU A 399 -16.40 0.37 -7.99
CA LEU A 399 -17.65 -0.30 -8.30
C LEU A 399 -18.50 -0.41 -7.02
N THR A 400 -19.81 -0.27 -7.19
CA THR A 400 -20.82 -0.24 -6.11
C THR A 400 -21.88 -1.32 -6.33
N GLU A 401 -22.84 -1.46 -5.41
CA GLU A 401 -23.93 -2.44 -5.56
C GLU A 401 -24.65 -2.31 -6.91
N GLY A 402 -24.84 -3.45 -7.59
CA GLY A 402 -25.50 -3.51 -8.89
C GLY A 402 -24.60 -3.15 -10.08
N ASN A 403 -23.33 -2.77 -9.86
CA ASN A 403 -22.32 -2.86 -10.90
C ASN A 403 -21.87 -4.32 -11.06
N ASP A 404 -21.60 -4.75 -12.29
CA ASP A 404 -20.96 -6.03 -12.55
C ASP A 404 -19.45 -5.94 -12.32
N ILE A 405 -18.84 -7.04 -11.85
CA ILE A 405 -17.39 -7.26 -11.84
C ILE A 405 -17.08 -8.57 -12.57
N THR A 406 -16.07 -8.56 -13.46
CA THR A 406 -15.52 -9.76 -14.08
C THR A 406 -14.28 -10.21 -13.35
N SER A 407 -14.28 -11.45 -12.87
CA SER A 407 -13.24 -12.03 -12.02
C SER A 407 -12.69 -13.33 -12.63
N ALA A 408 -11.41 -13.62 -12.36
CA ALA A 408 -10.78 -14.88 -12.75
C ALA A 408 -11.35 -16.06 -11.94
N LYS A 409 -11.66 -17.16 -12.64
CA LYS A 409 -11.86 -18.48 -12.04
C LYS A 409 -10.55 -19.24 -12.10
N SER A 410 -10.01 -19.37 -13.31
CA SER A 410 -8.58 -19.57 -13.52
C SER A 410 -8.08 -18.70 -14.68
N TYR A 411 -7.18 -17.77 -14.39
CA TYR A 411 -6.48 -16.99 -15.41
C TYR A 411 -5.53 -17.86 -16.23
N THR A 412 -4.92 -18.87 -15.60
CA THR A 412 -4.08 -19.87 -16.29
C THR A 412 -4.86 -20.62 -17.37
N GLU A 413 -6.14 -20.94 -17.13
CA GLU A 413 -7.04 -21.56 -18.12
C GLU A 413 -7.83 -20.55 -18.97
N GLN A 414 -7.62 -19.24 -18.76
CA GLN A 414 -8.39 -18.14 -19.36
C GLN A 414 -9.92 -18.26 -19.13
N THR A 415 -10.30 -18.76 -17.94
CA THR A 415 -11.69 -18.90 -17.51
C THR A 415 -12.09 -17.80 -16.53
N TYR A 416 -13.18 -17.12 -16.87
CA TYR A 416 -13.67 -15.94 -16.16
C TYR A 416 -15.14 -16.13 -15.73
N GLY A 417 -15.62 -15.22 -14.88
CA GLY A 417 -17.04 -15.08 -14.61
C GLY A 417 -17.37 -13.65 -14.20
N THR A 418 -18.55 -13.19 -14.60
CA THR A 418 -19.08 -11.88 -14.23
C THR A 418 -20.19 -12.05 -13.21
N LEU A 419 -20.22 -11.20 -12.19
CA LEU A 419 -21.24 -11.20 -11.13
C LEU A 419 -21.63 -9.77 -10.73
N PRO A 420 -22.92 -9.50 -10.44
CA PRO A 420 -23.36 -8.21 -9.94
C PRO A 420 -22.98 -8.06 -8.46
N LEU A 421 -22.30 -6.98 -8.10
CA LEU A 421 -21.82 -6.70 -6.75
C LEU A 421 -22.95 -6.43 -5.76
N LYS A 422 -22.72 -6.85 -4.52
CA LYS A 422 -23.52 -6.60 -3.31
C LYS A 422 -22.73 -5.83 -2.24
N PHE A 423 -21.49 -5.48 -2.55
CA PHE A 423 -20.52 -4.76 -1.72
C PHE A 423 -19.81 -3.70 -2.57
N THR A 424 -19.10 -2.77 -1.93
CA THR A 424 -18.27 -1.78 -2.66
C THR A 424 -16.90 -2.38 -2.96
N TYR A 425 -16.45 -2.33 -4.20
CA TYR A 425 -15.11 -2.77 -4.61
C TYR A 425 -14.34 -1.55 -5.14
N ALA A 426 -13.25 -1.16 -4.48
CA ALA A 426 -12.58 0.12 -4.77
C ALA A 426 -11.06 0.07 -4.62
N HIS A 427 -10.35 0.70 -5.56
CA HIS A 427 -8.91 0.89 -5.51
C HIS A 427 -8.57 1.96 -4.45
N SER A 428 -7.63 1.68 -3.54
CA SER A 428 -7.20 2.56 -2.44
C SER A 428 -6.60 3.89 -2.93
N GLY A 429 -5.99 3.88 -4.11
CA GLY A 429 -5.09 4.92 -4.58
C GLY A 429 -3.62 4.52 -4.36
N TYR A 430 -2.73 5.05 -5.18
CA TYR A 430 -1.29 4.75 -5.18
C TYR A 430 -0.48 6.00 -4.80
N LEU A 431 0.47 5.87 -3.88
CA LEU A 431 1.33 6.95 -3.41
C LEU A 431 2.77 6.81 -3.90
N SER A 432 2.94 6.58 -5.21
CA SER A 432 4.23 6.64 -5.90
C SER A 432 4.13 7.40 -7.22
N THR A 433 5.15 8.21 -7.50
CA THR A 433 5.38 8.90 -8.77
C THR A 433 6.50 8.25 -9.59
N VAL A 434 7.32 7.37 -9.01
CA VAL A 434 8.44 6.72 -9.72
C VAL A 434 8.05 5.43 -10.43
N ILE A 435 7.09 4.65 -9.93
CA ILE A 435 6.71 3.35 -10.54
C ILE A 435 5.61 3.51 -11.60
N GLY A 436 5.83 4.45 -12.52
CA GLY A 436 5.22 4.51 -13.85
C GLY A 436 3.75 4.95 -13.93
N SER A 437 3.15 5.40 -12.83
CA SER A 437 2.12 6.44 -12.94
C SER A 437 2.78 7.82 -13.07
N ALA A 438 1.99 8.83 -13.44
CA ALA A 438 2.45 10.23 -13.54
C ALA A 438 1.85 11.14 -12.45
N ASP A 439 0.87 10.62 -11.71
CA ASP A 439 0.18 11.27 -10.59
C ASP A 439 0.45 10.45 -9.31
N SER A 440 -0.11 10.88 -8.17
CA SER A 440 -0.38 9.99 -7.04
C SER A 440 -1.77 10.31 -6.45
N ASN A 441 -2.45 9.29 -5.93
CA ASN A 441 -3.81 9.37 -5.43
C ASN A 441 -3.94 8.65 -4.09
N PHE A 442 -4.88 9.07 -3.26
CA PHE A 442 -5.33 8.34 -2.07
C PHE A 442 -6.85 8.43 -1.97
N SER A 443 -7.46 7.56 -1.16
CA SER A 443 -8.90 7.58 -0.93
C SER A 443 -9.19 8.07 0.48
N PHE A 444 -10.15 8.98 0.62
CA PHE A 444 -10.74 9.37 1.90
C PHE A 444 -12.19 8.89 1.95
N ILE A 445 -12.49 8.00 2.90
CA ILE A 445 -13.80 7.37 3.08
C ILE A 445 -14.39 7.84 4.40
N TYR A 446 -15.64 8.29 4.39
CA TYR A 446 -16.30 8.84 5.58
C TYR A 446 -17.80 8.56 5.58
N LYS A 447 -18.40 8.54 6.78
CA LYS A 447 -19.85 8.51 6.94
C LYS A 447 -20.48 9.80 6.38
N ASP A 448 -21.46 9.67 5.49
CA ASP A 448 -22.27 10.80 5.02
C ASP A 448 -23.76 10.40 5.00
N GLY A 449 -24.58 11.13 5.76
CA GLY A 449 -25.99 10.84 5.96
C GLY A 449 -26.29 9.37 6.29
N ASP A 450 -27.23 8.79 5.54
CA ASP A 450 -27.65 7.38 5.62
C ASP A 450 -26.73 6.44 4.80
N GLY A 451 -25.45 6.80 4.62
CA GLY A 451 -24.51 6.10 3.73
C GLY A 451 -23.04 6.39 4.04
N TYR A 452 -22.20 6.25 3.03
CA TYR A 452 -20.77 6.56 3.05
C TYR A 452 -20.36 7.26 1.75
N SER A 453 -19.39 8.15 1.85
CA SER A 453 -18.72 8.79 0.73
C SER A 453 -17.32 8.21 0.55
N PHE A 454 -16.88 8.13 -0.70
CA PHE A 454 -15.55 7.73 -1.15
C PHE A 454 -15.01 8.84 -2.05
N ASP A 455 -14.14 9.69 -1.50
CA ASP A 455 -13.40 10.69 -2.26
C ASP A 455 -12.05 10.09 -2.66
N LEU A 456 -11.89 9.67 -3.91
CA LEU A 456 -10.55 9.43 -4.47
C LEU A 456 -9.94 10.80 -4.84
N ILE A 457 -8.80 11.13 -4.25
CA ILE A 457 -8.18 12.47 -4.28
C ILE A 457 -6.78 12.38 -4.87
N ARG A 458 -6.51 13.20 -5.90
CA ARG A 458 -5.15 13.37 -6.45
C ARG A 458 -4.35 14.36 -5.61
N THR A 459 -3.13 13.97 -5.24
CA THR A 459 -2.23 14.77 -4.36
C THR A 459 -1.78 16.10 -4.98
N TYR A 460 -1.49 16.11 -6.29
CA TYR A 460 -0.85 17.25 -6.97
C TYR A 460 -1.81 18.43 -7.23
N ASP A 461 -3.04 18.17 -7.67
CA ASP A 461 -4.01 19.19 -8.10
C ASP A 461 -5.28 19.25 -7.23
N ASN A 462 -5.42 18.36 -6.23
CA ASN A 462 -6.59 18.21 -5.38
C ASN A 462 -7.90 17.93 -6.13
N THR A 463 -7.82 17.39 -7.36
CA THR A 463 -9.00 16.89 -8.08
C THR A 463 -9.54 15.65 -7.38
N VAL A 464 -10.87 15.50 -7.41
CA VAL A 464 -11.58 14.46 -6.66
C VAL A 464 -12.62 13.76 -7.51
N ARG A 465 -12.58 12.43 -7.47
CA ARG A 465 -13.63 11.55 -7.96
C ARG A 465 -14.45 11.04 -6.78
N HIS A 466 -15.54 11.75 -6.51
CA HIS A 466 -16.49 11.40 -5.45
C HIS A 466 -17.42 10.27 -5.91
N THR A 467 -17.59 9.25 -5.06
CA THR A 467 -18.59 8.20 -5.20
C THR A 467 -19.27 7.97 -3.85
N SER A 468 -20.60 7.95 -3.79
CA SER A 468 -21.35 7.72 -2.55
C SER A 468 -22.21 6.45 -2.65
N PHE A 469 -22.27 5.66 -1.58
CA PHE A 469 -23.03 4.41 -1.50
C PHE A 469 -23.85 4.32 -0.20
N ALA A 470 -24.98 3.63 -0.25
CA ALA A 470 -25.95 3.59 0.85
C ALA A 470 -25.57 2.59 1.95
N ASP A 471 -26.03 2.86 3.17
CA ASP A 471 -25.89 1.94 4.30
C ASP A 471 -26.88 0.77 4.18
N ARG A 472 -26.34 -0.44 4.01
CA ARG A 472 -27.07 -1.70 3.84
C ARG A 472 -27.75 -2.18 5.13
N TYR A 473 -27.25 -1.75 6.28
CA TYR A 473 -27.87 -2.02 7.58
C TYR A 473 -29.07 -1.08 7.79
N ALA A 474 -28.93 0.21 7.44
CA ALA A 474 -30.04 1.16 7.49
C ALA A 474 -31.20 0.76 6.54
N SER A 475 -30.89 0.18 5.38
CA SER A 475 -31.92 -0.28 4.42
C SER A 475 -32.59 -1.60 4.82
N SER A 476 -31.88 -2.50 5.49
CA SER A 476 -32.43 -3.78 5.98
C SER A 476 -33.23 -3.65 7.30
N ALA A 477 -33.01 -2.57 8.07
CA ALA A 477 -33.72 -2.21 9.31
C ALA A 477 -35.22 -1.84 9.14
N LYS A 478 -35.94 -2.48 8.20
CA LYS A 478 -37.40 -2.39 8.08
C LYS A 478 -38.15 -3.61 7.56
N ILE A 479 -37.50 -4.78 7.45
CA ILE A 479 -38.24 -6.05 7.41
C ILE A 479 -38.77 -6.32 8.83
N THR A 480 -39.90 -5.68 9.15
CA THR A 480 -40.72 -6.11 10.27
C THR A 480 -41.20 -7.52 9.96
N GLU A 481 -40.97 -8.48 10.85
CA GLU A 481 -41.59 -9.80 10.74
C GLU A 481 -43.10 -9.63 10.68
N THR A 482 -43.64 -9.68 9.46
CA THR A 482 -45.08 -9.57 9.22
C THR A 482 -45.66 -10.95 9.52
N SER A 483 -45.77 -11.25 10.82
CA SER A 483 -46.30 -12.49 11.37
C SER A 483 -47.53 -12.91 10.58
N ALA A 484 -47.43 -14.03 9.87
CA ALA A 484 -48.48 -14.45 8.96
C ALA A 484 -49.84 -14.53 9.69
N PRO A 485 -50.97 -14.18 9.04
CA PRO A 485 -52.28 -14.31 9.65
C PRO A 485 -52.48 -15.77 10.09
N ALA A 486 -52.58 -15.99 11.40
CA ALA A 486 -52.65 -17.33 11.95
C ALA A 486 -53.84 -18.10 11.37
N GLU A 487 -53.60 -19.30 10.84
CA GLU A 487 -54.67 -20.16 10.35
C GLU A 487 -55.65 -20.45 11.49
N THR A 488 -56.93 -20.09 11.28
CA THR A 488 -57.98 -20.35 12.26
C THR A 488 -58.29 -21.84 12.33
N ALA A 489 -57.58 -22.54 13.22
CA ALA A 489 -57.89 -23.90 13.60
C ALA A 489 -59.33 -24.02 14.12
N ALA A 490 -60.04 -25.06 13.69
CA ALA A 490 -61.43 -25.29 14.08
C ALA A 490 -61.55 -25.67 15.58
N PRO A 491 -62.62 -25.25 16.27
CA PRO A 491 -62.78 -25.52 17.70
C PRO A 491 -63.10 -27.00 17.98
N VAL A 492 -62.40 -27.58 18.95
CA VAL A 492 -62.71 -28.90 19.54
C VAL A 492 -63.03 -28.70 21.03
N PRO A 493 -64.04 -29.36 21.62
CA PRO A 493 -64.56 -28.97 22.93
C PRO A 493 -63.70 -29.38 24.13
N GLU A 494 -63.88 -28.67 25.24
CA GLU A 494 -63.26 -28.97 26.53
C GLU A 494 -63.60 -30.40 27.03
N THR A 495 -62.58 -31.11 27.51
CA THR A 495 -62.76 -32.16 28.53
C THR A 495 -61.73 -31.97 29.64
N ALA A 496 -62.10 -32.33 30.87
CA ALA A 496 -61.47 -31.82 32.08
C ALA A 496 -60.18 -32.55 32.51
N SER A 497 -59.40 -31.87 33.35
CA SER A 497 -58.15 -32.35 33.94
C SER A 497 -58.28 -33.63 34.78
N ALA A 498 -57.31 -34.54 34.64
CA ALA A 498 -57.00 -35.59 35.61
C ALA A 498 -55.49 -35.54 35.96
N SER A 499 -55.11 -36.09 37.11
CA SER A 499 -53.84 -35.82 37.79
C SER A 499 -52.80 -36.95 37.71
N SER A 500 -51.53 -36.61 38.00
CA SER A 500 -50.36 -37.49 38.27
C SER A 500 -49.80 -38.27 37.06
N GLY A 501 -48.51 -38.63 37.03
CA GLY A 501 -47.42 -38.30 37.96
C GLY A 501 -46.11 -39.05 37.68
N SER A 502 -45.03 -38.62 38.34
CA SER A 502 -43.73 -39.30 38.52
C SER A 502 -42.95 -39.86 37.31
N ALA A 503 -41.86 -39.14 36.98
CA ALA A 503 -40.46 -39.60 37.07
C ALA A 503 -39.82 -40.64 36.11
N ALA A 504 -38.49 -40.46 35.98
CA ALA A 504 -37.42 -41.44 35.75
C ALA A 504 -37.09 -41.91 34.31
N ASP A 505 -35.99 -41.30 33.81
CA ASP A 505 -34.75 -41.97 33.38
C ASP A 505 -34.63 -42.79 32.08
N ASN A 506 -33.40 -42.68 31.53
CA ASN A 506 -32.69 -43.64 30.67
C ASN A 506 -33.18 -43.84 29.23
N LYS A 507 -32.32 -44.24 28.28
CA LYS A 507 -30.87 -43.99 28.04
C LYS A 507 -30.50 -44.65 26.71
N THR A 508 -29.47 -44.14 26.02
CA THR A 508 -28.71 -44.86 24.96
C THR A 508 -29.54 -45.37 23.75
N ALA A 509 -28.96 -45.91 22.69
CA ALA A 509 -27.81 -45.48 21.87
C ALA A 509 -27.75 -46.42 20.65
N GLU A 510 -27.29 -45.91 19.49
CA GLU A 510 -26.83 -46.72 18.34
C GLU A 510 -27.92 -47.64 17.73
N THR A 511 -27.77 -48.32 16.58
CA THR A 511 -26.70 -48.39 15.56
C THR A 511 -27.33 -48.66 14.17
N ASP A 512 -26.51 -48.68 13.12
CA ASP A 512 -26.69 -49.44 11.86
C ASP A 512 -27.84 -49.05 10.90
N ALA A 513 -27.82 -49.42 9.61
CA ALA A 513 -26.75 -49.61 8.61
C ALA A 513 -27.41 -49.93 7.24
N THR A 514 -26.69 -49.75 6.12
CA THR A 514 -26.90 -50.40 4.79
C THR A 514 -28.28 -50.19 4.08
N ASP A 515 -28.45 -50.25 2.74
CA ASP A 515 -27.55 -50.63 1.64
C ASP A 515 -28.03 -50.12 0.24
N GLN A 516 -27.18 -50.35 -0.77
CA GLN A 516 -27.48 -50.63 -2.21
C GLN A 516 -28.09 -49.57 -3.17
N GLU A 517 -27.20 -49.05 -4.03
CA GLU A 517 -27.13 -49.27 -5.49
C GLU A 517 -28.43 -49.46 -6.35
N ASN A 518 -28.54 -48.65 -7.41
CA ASN A 518 -28.54 -49.01 -8.84
C ASN A 518 -28.89 -47.74 -9.67
N SER A 519 -28.55 -47.52 -10.95
CA SER A 519 -27.43 -47.82 -11.88
C SER A 519 -28.02 -47.72 -13.31
N VAL A 520 -27.36 -47.04 -14.27
CA VAL A 520 -27.48 -47.25 -15.75
C VAL A 520 -28.89 -46.97 -16.39
N SER A 521 -29.10 -46.29 -17.52
CA SER A 521 -28.31 -45.53 -18.51
C SER A 521 -29.32 -44.64 -19.32
N GLU A 522 -29.12 -44.03 -20.51
CA GLU A 522 -28.08 -44.15 -21.54
C GLU A 522 -27.93 -42.87 -22.41
N THR A 523 -27.91 -42.99 -23.75
CA THR A 523 -27.45 -42.03 -24.75
C THR A 523 -28.58 -41.45 -25.63
N ASN A 524 -28.32 -40.31 -26.26
CA ASN A 524 -28.22 -40.27 -27.74
C ASN A 524 -27.50 -39.02 -28.25
N ALA A 525 -26.87 -39.13 -29.42
CA ALA A 525 -26.13 -38.06 -30.08
C ALA A 525 -26.43 -38.04 -31.59
N ILE A 526 -26.33 -36.87 -32.22
CA ILE A 526 -26.34 -36.69 -33.68
C ILE A 526 -25.28 -35.64 -34.03
N SER A 527 -24.47 -35.92 -35.05
CA SER A 527 -23.50 -35.00 -35.64
C SER A 527 -23.87 -34.63 -37.08
N SER A 528 -23.24 -33.59 -37.62
CA SER A 528 -22.97 -33.48 -39.05
C SER A 528 -21.82 -32.51 -39.31
N ASP A 529 -20.72 -32.99 -39.87
CA ASP A 529 -19.58 -32.18 -40.30
C ASP A 529 -19.89 -31.35 -41.55
N GLN A 530 -19.15 -30.26 -41.75
CA GLN A 530 -18.32 -30.15 -42.96
C GLN A 530 -17.19 -29.12 -42.79
N ALA A 531 -16.05 -29.42 -43.41
CA ALA A 531 -14.84 -28.61 -43.36
C ALA A 531 -14.65 -27.79 -44.65
N ASN A 532 -13.69 -26.86 -44.64
CA ASN A 532 -12.90 -26.55 -45.82
C ASN A 532 -11.52 -25.98 -45.46
N GLU A 533 -10.61 -26.02 -46.43
CA GLU A 533 -9.16 -26.05 -46.20
C GLU A 533 -8.43 -24.70 -46.23
N GLU A 534 -7.13 -24.80 -45.94
CA GLU A 534 -6.05 -23.81 -45.92
C GLU A 534 -6.09 -22.71 -47.00
N ASN A 535 -5.45 -21.58 -46.69
CA ASN A 535 -4.49 -21.00 -47.62
C ASN A 535 -3.38 -20.20 -46.91
N LYS A 536 -2.19 -20.11 -47.53
CA LYS A 536 -0.96 -19.60 -46.92
C LYS A 536 -0.17 -18.79 -47.95
N ALA A 537 -0.08 -17.46 -47.81
CA ALA A 537 0.68 -16.62 -48.74
C ALA A 537 1.25 -15.33 -48.09
N GLU A 538 2.58 -15.29 -48.05
CA GLU A 538 3.49 -14.17 -48.33
C GLU A 538 3.12 -12.70 -47.99
N THR A 539 3.92 -12.16 -47.06
CA THR A 539 4.62 -10.86 -47.14
C THR A 539 4.31 -9.89 -48.29
N GLY A 540 3.97 -8.64 -47.93
CA GLY A 540 4.09 -7.48 -48.83
C GLY A 540 4.44 -6.22 -48.05
N SER A 541 5.62 -5.65 -48.30
CA SER A 541 6.01 -4.35 -47.73
C SER A 541 5.49 -3.21 -48.61
N VAL A 542 4.95 -2.15 -47.99
CA VAL A 542 4.56 -0.92 -48.69
C VAL A 542 5.18 0.26 -47.96
N THR A 543 6.28 0.77 -48.50
CA THR A 543 6.76 2.11 -48.18
C THR A 543 5.84 3.15 -48.81
N SER A 544 5.55 4.23 -48.09
CA SER A 544 4.97 5.44 -48.67
C SER A 544 5.71 6.67 -48.13
N ALA A 545 5.91 7.67 -48.98
CA ALA A 545 6.72 8.84 -48.65
C ALA A 545 6.06 10.12 -49.23
N PHE A 546 5.73 11.05 -48.34
CA PHE A 546 5.37 12.44 -48.63
C PHE A 546 5.95 13.28 -47.48
N THR A 547 7.04 14.03 -47.63
CA THR A 547 7.18 15.36 -48.27
C THR A 547 6.26 16.43 -47.65
N GLY A 548 6.85 17.35 -46.85
CA GLY A 548 6.09 18.33 -46.06
C GLY A 548 6.93 19.44 -45.38
N THR A 549 7.82 20.09 -46.12
CA THR A 549 8.47 21.41 -45.88
C THR A 549 8.51 22.03 -44.46
N LEU A 550 9.74 22.19 -43.93
CA LEU A 550 10.09 23.22 -42.93
C LEU A 550 10.41 24.59 -43.58
N PRO A 551 10.23 25.72 -42.88
CA PRO A 551 10.96 26.97 -43.11
C PRO A 551 12.16 27.16 -42.15
N LEU A 552 13.21 27.86 -42.60
CA LEU A 552 14.50 28.04 -41.89
C LEU A 552 14.77 29.51 -41.52
N THR A 553 15.17 29.77 -40.27
CA THR A 553 16.07 30.88 -39.83
C THR A 553 16.66 30.54 -38.45
N GLY A 554 17.96 30.61 -38.11
CA GLY A 554 19.17 30.66 -38.94
C GLY A 554 20.14 31.82 -38.60
N ARG A 555 21.31 31.54 -37.96
CA ARG A 555 22.64 32.18 -38.21
C ARG A 555 23.79 31.71 -37.29
N ASN A 556 24.89 31.31 -37.95
CA ASN A 556 26.33 31.57 -37.65
C ASN A 556 27.11 30.84 -36.52
N THR A 557 28.16 30.15 -36.99
CA THR A 557 29.42 29.66 -36.35
C THR A 557 30.51 30.77 -36.31
N PRO A 558 31.85 30.57 -36.03
CA PRO A 558 32.70 29.39 -35.70
C PRO A 558 33.48 29.51 -34.34
N ALA A 559 34.23 28.56 -33.77
CA ALA A 559 34.96 27.33 -34.16
C ALA A 559 36.50 27.45 -34.40
N ALA A 560 37.29 26.83 -33.51
CA ALA A 560 38.68 26.35 -33.64
C ALA A 560 38.99 25.36 -32.46
N LEU A 561 39.80 24.29 -32.47
CA LEU A 561 40.76 23.64 -33.40
C LEU A 561 42.27 23.93 -33.17
N MET A 562 43.00 23.02 -32.46
CA MET A 562 44.20 22.29 -32.96
C MET A 562 44.95 21.40 -31.91
N ILE A 563 45.16 20.11 -32.25
CA ILE A 563 46.43 19.32 -32.23
C ILE A 563 47.21 19.19 -30.87
N ILE A 564 47.08 18.08 -30.12
CA ILE A 564 47.76 16.74 -30.21
C ILE A 564 49.24 16.68 -29.74
N VAL A 565 49.51 15.87 -28.70
CA VAL A 565 50.59 14.84 -28.60
C VAL A 565 50.09 13.69 -27.68
N ASN A 566 50.27 12.40 -28.06
CA ASN A 566 49.80 11.22 -27.29
C ASN A 566 50.84 10.67 -26.29
N ALA A 567 50.40 9.91 -25.28
CA ALA A 567 51.26 9.04 -24.46
C ALA A 567 50.61 7.66 -24.14
N VAL A 568 50.62 6.77 -25.14
CA VAL A 568 49.97 5.43 -25.11
C VAL A 568 50.33 4.57 -23.90
N LEU A 569 49.31 3.96 -23.28
CA LEU A 569 49.43 2.77 -22.42
C LEU A 569 48.55 1.62 -22.95
N LEU A 570 49.08 0.39 -22.98
CA LEU A 570 48.33 -0.78 -23.47
C LEU A 570 47.49 -1.43 -22.37
N PHE A 571 46.24 -1.74 -22.69
CA PHE A 571 45.47 -2.78 -21.99
C PHE A 571 45.96 -4.18 -22.38
N VAL A 572 46.00 -5.09 -21.39
CA VAL A 572 46.04 -6.54 -21.62
C VAL A 572 44.88 -7.17 -20.85
N THR A 573 43.89 -7.66 -21.58
CA THR A 573 42.73 -8.37 -21.00
C THR A 573 43.12 -9.76 -20.53
N GLY A 574 42.76 -10.13 -19.30
CA GLY A 574 43.02 -11.46 -18.74
C GLY A 574 41.88 -11.95 -17.84
N ALA A 575 40.88 -12.61 -18.43
CA ALA A 575 39.81 -13.25 -17.66
C ALA A 575 40.26 -14.64 -17.17
N SER A 576 39.97 -15.00 -15.90
CA SER A 576 39.53 -16.36 -15.50
C SER A 576 39.40 -16.59 -13.99
N ALA A 577 38.53 -17.55 -13.67
CA ALA A 577 38.53 -18.47 -12.52
C ALA A 577 38.02 -17.97 -11.14
N LEU A 578 36.87 -18.54 -10.76
CA LEU A 578 36.41 -18.68 -9.38
C LEU A 578 37.48 -19.29 -8.47
N LYS A 579 37.47 -18.92 -7.19
CA LYS A 579 37.96 -19.78 -6.11
C LYS A 579 37.07 -19.69 -4.87
N LYS A 580 36.55 -20.84 -4.43
CA LYS A 580 35.94 -20.98 -3.10
C LYS A 580 37.04 -20.92 -2.03
N SER A 581 36.79 -20.20 -0.95
CA SER A 581 37.41 -20.48 0.35
C SER A 581 36.35 -20.38 1.44
N LYS A 582 36.11 -21.48 2.16
CA LYS A 582 35.44 -21.40 3.46
C LYS A 582 36.43 -20.77 4.45
N LYS A 583 35.93 -19.93 5.35
CA LYS A 583 36.01 -20.28 6.76
C LYS A 583 34.75 -19.84 7.49
#